data_AF-A0AAU5A2J7-F1
#
_entry.id   AF-A0AAU5A2J7-F1
#
_cell.length_a   1.000
_cell.length_b   1.000
_cell.length_c   1.000
_cell.angle_alpha   90.00
_cell.angle_beta   90.00
_cell.angle_gamma   90.00
#
_symmetry.space_group_name_H-M   'P 1'
#
loop_
_entity.id
_entity.type
_entity.pdbx_description
1 polymer ?
#
loop_
_entity_poly.entity_id
_entity_poly.type
_entity_poly.pdbx_seq_one_letter_code
_entity_poly.pdbx_strand_id
1 'polypeptide(L)'
;MPFAVTSPWRRLGRVGLCIADAVGRYLLIWVAAWLVYALTAPRRHELASYLPRTHSYWEDTAHYLWDGPIAWVGLMVGIPSLLVILLFGLLNKRKGAAFRIRLAGLLLLPTWFLLFQNFVTLLFIPVLAQVAFALCLMPVPLVRFPAKAED
;
A
#
# COMPACT_ATOMS: atom_id res chain seq x y z
N MET A 1 -45.91 2.98 -4.32
CA MET A 1 -44.56 3.49 -4.66
C MET A 1 -43.95 4.12 -3.42
N PRO A 2 -42.99 3.50 -2.70
CA PRO A 2 -42.31 4.19 -1.62
C PRO A 2 -41.01 4.81 -2.16
N PHE A 3 -40.92 6.14 -2.03
CA PHE A 3 -39.71 6.91 -2.25
C PHE A 3 -38.62 6.42 -1.29
N ALA A 4 -37.70 5.58 -1.78
CA ALA A 4 -36.45 5.30 -1.09
C ALA A 4 -35.54 6.54 -1.17
N VAL A 5 -35.88 7.58 -0.41
CA VAL A 5 -34.98 8.71 -0.15
C VAL A 5 -33.85 8.16 0.71
N THR A 6 -32.83 7.57 0.07
CA THR A 6 -31.61 7.22 0.76
C THR A 6 -31.03 8.52 1.30
N SER A 7 -31.10 8.75 2.61
CA SER A 7 -30.60 10.00 3.18
C SER A 7 -29.14 10.22 2.72
N PRO A 8 -28.77 11.44 2.32
CA PRO A 8 -27.42 11.73 1.84
C PRO A 8 -26.36 11.30 2.85
N TRP A 9 -26.69 11.40 4.15
CA TRP A 9 -25.90 10.93 5.29
C TRP A 9 -25.61 9.41 5.26
N ARG A 10 -26.59 8.56 4.89
CA ARG A 10 -26.37 7.10 4.74
C ARG A 10 -25.52 6.74 3.51
N ARG A 11 -25.50 7.58 2.48
CA ARG A 11 -24.56 7.41 1.35
C ARG A 11 -23.15 7.81 1.77
N LEU A 12 -23.01 8.93 2.47
CA LEU A 12 -21.74 9.43 2.98
C LEU A 12 -21.08 8.43 3.94
N GLY A 13 -21.85 7.87 4.88
CA GLY A 13 -21.33 6.85 5.81
C GLY A 13 -20.81 5.59 5.11
N ARG A 14 -21.48 5.11 4.07
CA ARG A 14 -21.02 3.94 3.29
C ARG A 14 -19.75 4.23 2.50
N VAL A 15 -19.64 5.41 1.89
CA VAL A 15 -18.41 5.82 1.19
C VAL A 15 -17.24 5.92 2.18
N GLY A 16 -17.47 6.51 3.35
CA GLY A 16 -16.46 6.59 4.42
C GLY A 16 -15.98 5.21 4.89
N LEU A 17 -16.89 4.26 5.10
CA LEU A 17 -16.54 2.88 5.45
C LEU A 17 -15.73 2.18 4.35
N CYS A 18 -16.07 2.36 3.08
CA CYS A 18 -15.29 1.78 1.98
C CYS A 18 -13.88 2.40 1.86
N ILE A 19 -13.77 3.72 2.08
CA ILE A 19 -12.48 4.40 2.13
C ILE A 19 -11.65 3.84 3.29
N ALA A 20 -12.24 3.74 4.49
CA ALA A 20 -11.57 3.20 5.66
C ALA A 20 -11.12 1.74 5.47
N ASP A 21 -11.93 0.89 4.82
CA ASP A 21 -11.55 -0.48 4.48
C ASP A 21 -10.38 -0.52 3.49
N ALA A 22 -10.41 0.29 2.43
CA ALA A 22 -9.32 0.38 1.46
C ALA A 22 -8.02 0.88 2.09
N VAL A 23 -8.10 1.95 2.90
CA VAL A 23 -6.97 2.51 3.65
C VAL A 23 -6.43 1.48 4.64
N GLY A 24 -7.29 0.82 5.42
CA GLY A 24 -6.90 -0.18 6.40
C GLY A 24 -6.18 -1.37 5.76
N ARG A 25 -6.70 -1.92 4.66
CA ARG A 25 -6.04 -2.99 3.90
C ARG A 25 -4.69 -2.55 3.35
N TYR A 26 -4.59 -1.33 2.84
CA TYR A 26 -3.35 -0.78 2.33
C TYR A 26 -2.31 -0.61 3.44
N LEU A 27 -2.69 -0.01 4.57
CA LEU A 27 -1.81 0.14 5.73
C LEU A 27 -1.35 -1.22 6.26
N LEU A 28 -2.22 -2.21 6.30
CA LEU A 28 -1.87 -3.56 6.76
C LEU A 28 -0.81 -4.21 5.87
N ILE A 29 -1.00 -4.20 4.54
CA ILE A 29 0.00 -4.78 3.63
C ILE A 29 1.27 -3.94 3.58
N TRP A 30 1.16 -2.62 3.76
CA TRP A 30 2.31 -1.72 3.82
C TRP A 30 3.18 -1.98 5.05
N VAL A 31 2.58 -2.09 6.23
CA VAL A 31 3.28 -2.42 7.49
C VAL A 31 3.87 -3.83 7.41
N ALA A 32 3.13 -4.80 6.85
CA ALA A 32 3.65 -6.14 6.66
C ALA A 32 4.88 -6.16 5.73
N ALA A 33 4.86 -5.38 4.64
CA ALA A 33 5.99 -5.24 3.74
C ALA A 33 7.22 -4.65 4.46
N TRP A 34 7.01 -3.61 5.29
CA TRP A 34 8.09 -3.02 6.10
C TRP A 34 8.67 -3.99 7.12
N LEU A 35 7.84 -4.81 7.74
CA LEU A 35 8.30 -5.85 8.67
C LEU A 35 9.12 -6.92 7.95
N VAL A 36 8.64 -7.40 6.79
CA VAL A 36 9.38 -8.35 5.95
C VAL A 36 10.71 -7.76 5.51
N TYR A 37 10.74 -6.48 5.11
CA TYR A 37 11.98 -5.78 4.80
C TYR A 37 12.94 -5.77 5.99
N ALA A 38 12.49 -5.34 7.17
CA ALA A 38 13.36 -5.29 8.35
C ALA A 38 13.92 -6.66 8.78
N LEU A 39 13.20 -7.75 8.48
CA LEU A 39 13.65 -9.12 8.73
C LEU A 39 14.64 -9.63 7.68
N THR A 40 14.52 -9.18 6.43
CA THR A 40 15.29 -9.65 5.27
C THR A 40 16.41 -8.69 4.85
N ALA A 41 16.50 -7.52 5.47
CA ALA A 41 17.50 -6.52 5.13
C ALA A 41 18.92 -7.07 5.34
N PRO A 42 19.85 -6.80 4.39
CA PRO A 42 21.22 -7.30 4.49
C PRO A 42 21.90 -6.70 5.72
N ARG A 43 22.37 -7.55 6.63
CA ARG A 43 22.95 -7.09 7.89
C ARG A 43 24.38 -6.61 7.69
N ARG A 44 24.77 -5.56 8.42
CA ARG A 44 26.12 -4.97 8.36
C ARG A 44 27.23 -6.00 8.63
N HIS A 45 26.94 -7.04 9.41
CA HIS A 45 27.88 -8.11 9.75
C HIS A 45 28.12 -9.11 8.61
N GLU A 46 27.20 -9.22 7.67
CA GLU A 46 27.35 -10.09 6.49
C GLU A 46 28.20 -9.43 5.40
N LEU A 47 28.26 -8.09 5.36
CA LEU A 47 29.12 -7.34 4.44
C LEU A 47 30.56 -7.17 4.95
N ALA A 48 30.79 -7.25 6.26
CA ALA A 48 32.10 -7.10 6.88
C ALA A 48 32.47 -8.37 7.64
N SER A 49 32.91 -9.41 6.90
CA SER A 49 33.30 -10.74 7.40
C SER A 49 34.46 -10.76 8.41
N TYR A 50 35.00 -9.60 8.80
CA TYR A 50 36.17 -9.47 9.67
C TYR A 50 35.87 -8.94 11.08
N LEU A 51 34.64 -8.51 11.38
CA LEU A 51 34.31 -8.00 12.72
C LEU A 51 33.45 -9.00 13.50
N PRO A 52 33.79 -9.31 14.77
CA PRO A 52 32.95 -10.14 15.62
C PRO A 52 31.56 -9.50 15.74
N ARG A 53 30.52 -10.35 15.72
CA ARG A 53 29.12 -9.95 15.78
C ARG A 53 28.85 -9.13 17.05
N THR A 54 28.82 -7.80 16.92
CA THR A 54 28.62 -6.89 18.06
C THR A 54 27.15 -6.67 18.40
N HIS A 55 26.23 -6.94 17.48
CA HIS A 55 24.78 -6.75 17.69
C HIS A 55 23.99 -8.05 17.56
N SER A 56 22.96 -8.17 18.39
CA SER A 56 21.99 -9.26 18.29
C SER A 56 21.11 -9.09 17.04
N TYR A 57 20.58 -10.19 16.50
CA TYR A 57 19.67 -10.18 15.35
C TYR A 57 18.53 -9.16 15.52
N TRP A 58 17.96 -9.10 16.73
CA TRP A 58 16.81 -8.27 17.05
C TRP A 58 17.18 -6.79 17.17
N GLU A 59 18.40 -6.47 17.60
CA GLU A 59 18.92 -5.09 17.58
C GLU A 59 19.06 -4.57 16.15
N ASP A 60 19.57 -5.37 15.23
CA ASP A 60 19.66 -5.00 13.81
C ASP A 60 18.27 -4.79 13.21
N THR A 61 17.31 -5.70 13.47
CA THR A 61 15.93 -5.55 12.99
C THR A 61 15.26 -4.30 13.57
N ALA A 62 15.44 -4.02 14.86
CA ALA A 62 14.92 -2.81 15.49
C ALA A 62 15.55 -1.55 14.87
N HIS A 63 16.84 -1.59 14.55
CA HIS A 63 17.53 -0.52 13.86
C HIS A 63 16.89 -0.24 12.50
N TYR A 64 16.67 -1.27 11.65
CA TYR A 64 16.03 -1.07 10.34
C TYR A 64 14.59 -0.53 10.40
N LEU A 65 13.85 -0.86 11.46
CA LEU A 65 12.51 -0.32 11.66
C LEU A 65 12.56 1.18 12.02
N TRP A 66 13.47 1.56 12.91
CA TRP A 66 13.53 2.91 13.50
C TRP A 66 14.51 3.85 12.77
N ASP A 67 15.23 3.35 11.77
CA ASP A 67 16.19 4.13 11.01
C ASP A 67 15.46 5.23 10.21
N GLY A 68 15.75 6.48 10.55
CA GLY A 68 15.08 7.66 10.01
C GLY A 68 15.05 7.69 8.47
N PRO A 69 16.18 7.47 7.77
CA PRO A 69 16.22 7.45 6.30
C PRO A 69 15.32 6.37 5.68
N ILE A 70 15.22 5.20 6.32
CA ILE A 70 14.41 4.08 5.83
C ILE A 70 12.92 4.36 6.05
N ALA A 71 12.56 4.88 7.22
CA ALA A 71 11.21 5.34 7.51
C ALA A 71 10.78 6.46 6.54
N TRP A 72 11.69 7.37 6.19
CA TRP A 72 11.44 8.42 5.18
C TRP A 72 11.14 7.84 3.80
N VAL A 73 11.89 6.84 3.35
CA VAL A 73 11.59 6.11 2.10
C VAL A 73 10.19 5.50 2.18
N GLY A 74 9.83 4.92 3.32
CA GLY A 74 8.48 4.40 3.56
C GLY A 74 7.37 5.43 3.47
N LEU A 75 7.58 6.64 3.96
CA LEU A 75 6.61 7.72 3.85
C LEU A 75 6.50 8.24 2.41
N MET A 76 7.64 8.37 1.72
CA MET A 76 7.72 8.87 0.34
C MET A 76 7.10 7.93 -0.69
N VAL A 77 7.01 6.63 -0.40
CA VAL A 77 6.23 5.69 -1.21
C VAL A 77 4.80 5.58 -0.69
N GLY A 78 4.64 5.37 0.62
CA GLY A 78 3.37 5.03 1.24
C GLY A 78 2.29 6.09 1.05
N ILE A 79 2.63 7.37 1.27
CA ILE A 79 1.68 8.48 1.19
C ILE A 79 1.22 8.71 -0.25
N PRO A 80 2.10 8.86 -1.27
CA PRO A 80 1.65 9.03 -2.65
C PRO A 80 0.85 7.85 -3.18
N SER A 81 1.21 6.61 -2.81
CA SER A 81 0.44 5.41 -3.17
C SER A 81 -0.96 5.41 -2.57
N LEU A 82 -1.12 5.84 -1.32
CA LEU A 82 -2.44 5.98 -0.70
C LEU A 82 -3.29 7.00 -1.45
N LEU A 83 -2.71 8.15 -1.82
CA LEU A 83 -3.40 9.17 -2.62
C LEU A 83 -3.84 8.61 -3.98
N VAL A 84 -2.96 7.86 -4.66
CA VAL A 84 -3.27 7.17 -5.92
C VAL A 84 -4.46 6.22 -5.75
N ILE A 85 -4.48 5.39 -4.70
CA ILE A 85 -5.55 4.43 -4.42
C ILE A 85 -6.89 5.15 -4.24
N LEU A 86 -6.88 6.22 -3.44
CA LEU A 86 -8.09 6.99 -3.14
C LEU A 86 -8.61 7.72 -4.38
N LEU A 87 -7.75 8.48 -5.08
CA LEU A 87 -8.14 9.21 -6.28
C LEU A 87 -8.60 8.26 -7.39
N PHE A 88 -7.83 7.22 -7.67
CA PHE A 88 -8.16 6.28 -8.74
C PHE A 88 -9.40 5.45 -8.40
N GLY A 89 -9.58 5.07 -7.13
CA GLY A 89 -10.75 4.34 -6.63
C GLY A 89 -12.03 5.15 -6.60
N LEU A 90 -11.95 6.46 -6.33
CA LEU A 90 -13.11 7.36 -6.30
C LEU A 90 -13.52 7.84 -7.71
N LEU A 91 -12.55 8.13 -8.58
CA LEU A 91 -12.81 8.70 -9.90
C LEU A 91 -13.24 7.65 -10.94
N ASN A 92 -12.82 6.39 -10.80
CA ASN A 92 -13.15 5.35 -11.76
C ASN A 92 -14.37 4.51 -11.33
N LYS A 93 -15.34 4.43 -12.24
CA LYS A 93 -16.50 3.54 -12.11
C LYS A 93 -16.25 2.12 -12.66
N ARG A 94 -15.10 1.89 -13.29
CA ARG A 94 -14.75 0.61 -13.93
C ARG A 94 -14.54 -0.48 -12.86
N LYS A 95 -15.05 -1.68 -13.14
CA LYS A 95 -14.91 -2.87 -12.28
C LYS A 95 -14.03 -3.92 -12.98
N GLY A 96 -13.45 -4.84 -12.20
CA GLY A 96 -12.77 -6.03 -12.73
C GLY A 96 -11.25 -5.89 -12.95
N ALA A 97 -10.67 -6.85 -13.68
CA ALA A 97 -9.22 -7.01 -13.82
C ALA A 97 -8.51 -5.80 -14.46
N ALA A 98 -9.13 -5.16 -15.47
CA ALA A 98 -8.56 -4.00 -16.13
C ALA A 98 -8.36 -2.80 -15.17
N PHE A 99 -9.24 -2.64 -14.18
CA PHE A 99 -9.06 -1.63 -13.13
C PHE A 99 -7.84 -1.98 -12.26
N ARG A 100 -7.74 -3.24 -11.83
CA ARG A 100 -6.66 -3.72 -10.96
C ARG A 100 -5.29 -3.63 -11.61
N ILE A 101 -5.18 -3.99 -12.89
CA ILE A 101 -3.93 -3.90 -13.65
C ILE A 101 -3.49 -2.45 -13.82
N ARG A 102 -4.43 -1.55 -14.16
CA ARG A 102 -4.11 -0.11 -14.26
C ARG A 102 -3.69 0.48 -12.94
N LEU A 103 -4.37 0.12 -11.84
CA LEU A 103 -3.99 0.54 -10.51
C LEU A 103 -2.62 0.01 -10.12
N ALA A 104 -2.33 -1.27 -10.41
CA ALA A 104 -1.02 -1.85 -10.16
C ALA A 104 0.08 -1.04 -10.88
N GLY A 105 -0.12 -0.74 -12.17
CA GLY A 105 0.78 0.13 -12.92
C GLY A 105 0.90 1.56 -12.35
N LEU A 106 -0.20 2.14 -11.87
CA LEU A 106 -0.19 3.48 -11.26
C LEU A 106 0.55 3.49 -9.91
N LEU A 107 0.47 2.41 -9.14
CA LEU A 107 1.16 2.30 -7.86
C LEU A 107 2.68 2.20 -8.02
N LEU A 108 3.15 1.69 -9.16
CA LEU A 108 4.58 1.69 -9.48
C LEU A 108 5.14 3.10 -9.67
N LEU A 109 4.31 4.09 -9.99
CA LEU A 109 4.77 5.48 -10.15
C LEU A 109 5.43 5.98 -8.85
N PRO A 110 4.78 5.98 -7.67
CA PRO A 110 5.42 6.30 -6.40
C PRO A 110 6.74 5.56 -6.11
N THR A 111 6.94 4.35 -6.63
CA THR A 111 8.16 3.56 -6.39
C THR A 111 9.34 3.93 -7.29
N TRP A 112 9.16 4.83 -8.27
CA TRP A 112 10.19 5.13 -9.27
C TRP A 112 11.55 5.52 -8.67
N PHE A 113 11.55 6.29 -7.58
CA PHE A 113 12.78 6.78 -6.96
C PHE A 113 13.57 5.68 -6.25
N LEU A 114 12.93 4.52 -5.95
CA LEU A 114 13.61 3.35 -5.40
C LEU A 114 14.63 2.78 -6.38
N LEU A 115 14.46 3.00 -7.69
CA LEU A 115 15.43 2.59 -8.71
C LEU A 115 16.80 3.25 -8.54
N PHE A 116 16.85 4.40 -7.85
CA PHE A 116 18.09 5.12 -7.57
C PHE A 116 18.69 4.77 -6.21
N GLN A 117 18.07 3.84 -5.47
CA GLN A 117 18.56 3.38 -4.18
C GLN A 117 19.40 2.11 -4.37
N ASN A 118 20.55 2.03 -3.68
CA ASN A 118 21.49 0.90 -3.79
C ASN A 118 20.99 -0.40 -3.13
N PHE A 119 19.78 -0.42 -2.59
CA PHE A 119 19.25 -1.54 -1.82
C PHE A 119 18.20 -2.29 -2.63
N VAL A 120 18.62 -3.38 -3.28
CA VAL A 120 17.75 -4.26 -4.07
C VAL A 120 16.53 -4.72 -3.25
N THR A 121 16.71 -5.04 -1.96
CA THR A 121 15.63 -5.46 -1.06
C THR A 121 14.61 -4.35 -0.78
N LEU A 122 15.04 -3.08 -0.77
CA LEU A 122 14.15 -1.91 -0.67
C LEU A 122 13.33 -1.72 -1.95
N LEU A 123 13.77 -2.26 -3.09
CA LEU A 123 13.04 -2.16 -4.34
C LEU A 123 11.96 -3.26 -4.47
N PHE A 124 12.33 -4.51 -4.20
CA PHE A 124 11.43 -5.64 -4.45
C PHE A 124 10.24 -5.72 -3.50
N ILE A 125 10.46 -5.54 -2.20
CA ILE A 125 9.41 -5.78 -1.19
C ILE A 125 8.26 -4.76 -1.29
N PRO A 126 8.51 -3.44 -1.37
CA PRO A 126 7.44 -2.46 -1.53
C PRO A 126 6.70 -2.59 -2.86
N VAL A 127 7.41 -2.89 -3.95
CA VAL A 127 6.81 -3.10 -5.27
C VAL A 127 5.87 -4.32 -5.25
N LEU A 128 6.33 -5.44 -4.69
CA LEU A 128 5.52 -6.64 -4.57
C LEU A 128 4.28 -6.40 -3.71
N ALA A 129 4.42 -5.67 -2.60
CA ALA A 129 3.31 -5.32 -1.72
C ALA A 129 2.26 -4.46 -2.43
N GLN A 130 2.69 -3.48 -3.23
CA GLN A 130 1.77 -2.65 -4.03
C GLN A 130 1.04 -3.44 -5.12
N VAL A 131 1.75 -4.31 -5.82
CA VAL A 131 1.16 -5.18 -6.85
C VAL A 131 0.17 -6.15 -6.22
N ALA A 132 0.53 -6.80 -5.12
CA ALA A 132 -0.35 -7.67 -4.36
C ALA A 132 -1.58 -6.93 -3.83
N PHE A 133 -1.41 -5.69 -3.34
CA PHE A 133 -2.54 -4.86 -2.94
C PHE A 133 -3.49 -4.60 -4.11
N ALA A 134 -2.98 -4.09 -5.23
CA ALA A 134 -3.81 -3.72 -6.37
C ALA A 134 -4.54 -4.91 -7.01
N LEU A 135 -3.88 -6.07 -7.08
CA LEU A 135 -4.42 -7.25 -7.75
C LEU A 135 -5.32 -8.10 -6.84
N CYS A 136 -4.98 -8.22 -5.55
CA CYS A 136 -5.61 -9.18 -4.65
C CYS A 136 -6.47 -8.52 -3.55
N LEU A 137 -6.04 -7.41 -2.97
CA LEU A 137 -6.65 -6.86 -1.75
C LEU A 137 -7.58 -5.66 -1.99
N MET A 138 -7.38 -4.94 -3.09
CA MET A 138 -8.17 -3.76 -3.47
C MET A 138 -9.67 -4.09 -3.53
N PRO A 139 -10.51 -3.47 -2.68
CA PRO A 139 -11.95 -3.66 -2.73
C PRO A 139 -12.51 -2.94 -3.97
N VAL A 140 -12.87 -3.70 -5.01
CA VAL A 140 -13.42 -3.14 -6.26
C VAL A 140 -14.92 -3.48 -6.37
N PRO A 141 -15.80 -2.50 -6.63
CA PRO A 141 -15.56 -1.05 -6.65
C PRO A 141 -15.52 -0.43 -5.23
N LEU A 142 -14.73 0.64 -5.04
CA LEU A 142 -14.71 1.39 -3.78
C LEU A 142 -16.06 2.04 -3.47
N VAL A 143 -16.79 2.52 -4.49
CA VAL A 143 -18.14 3.07 -4.30
C VAL A 143 -19.15 2.21 -5.06
N ARG A 144 -19.88 1.37 -4.32
CA ARG A 144 -21.07 0.69 -4.83
C ARG A 144 -22.25 1.66 -4.78
N PHE A 145 -22.42 2.44 -5.85
CA PHE A 145 -23.74 3.03 -6.08
C PHE A 145 -24.71 1.90 -6.48
N PRO A 146 -25.90 1.82 -5.87
CA PRO A 146 -26.93 0.94 -6.41
C PRO A 146 -27.16 1.34 -7.86
N ALA A 147 -27.16 0.36 -8.76
CA ALA A 147 -27.53 0.58 -10.15
C ALA A 147 -28.89 1.28 -10.13
N LYS A 148 -28.97 2.40 -10.84
CA LYS A 148 -30.26 3.01 -11.15
C LYS A 148 -31.07 1.88 -11.82
N ALA A 149 -32.21 1.51 -11.26
CA ALA A 149 -33.14 0.65 -11.97
C ALA A 149 -33.43 1.37 -13.30
N GLU A 150 -33.06 0.74 -14.41
CA GLU A 150 -33.49 1.19 -15.72
C GLU A 150 -35.02 1.05 -15.74
N ASP A 151 -35.70 2.17 -15.96
CA ASP A 151 -37.12 2.22 -16.32
C ASP A 151 -37.26 1.85 -17.80
#